data_AF-A0A9P7SF19-F1
#
_entry.id   AF-A0A9P7SF19-F1
#
_cell.length_a   1.000
_cell.length_b   1.000
_cell.length_c   1.000
_cell.angle_alpha   90.00
_cell.angle_beta   90.00
_cell.angle_gamma   90.00
#
_symmetry.space_group_name_H-M   'P 1'
#
loop_
_entity.id
_entity.type
_entity.pdbx_description
1 polymer ?
#
loop_
_entity_poly.entity_id
_entity_poly.type
_entity_poly.pdbx_seq_one_letter_code
_entity_poly.pdbx_strand_id
1 'polypeptide(L)'
;MYPGGPNPTQIQFIPPNRAIANPRPPPLVLLHDGGGTTFSYFLLGSLGRDVWAVHNSRYFTGDAWEGGMEQMVLVYLDGLVREGIRGEIMLGGWSLGGFLSLAMAHRIAENPDRYPFSVAGLLLIDSPYHIARSKISQPHSKARLGNVPDLVRTAFEHCDAMLQQWDLPRWSGTEGAQETDLEVSGGQRFKLQRSEVLYKPATGGAKTWSTIRTGTFTSIEASTTEASTTNLKVSNAASASEDVVIPGSPPSAVLIRCTQFAKLSPEIPSNYPCLVDLKRNEKLLGWEGRYPEFIKAVIDVDADHYRLFDRTHMERIEDVTARLAWGMDILDALWSSNKAKKGAKTD
;
A
#
# COMPACT_ATOMS: atom_id res chain seq x y z
N MET A 1 12.88 -5.89 15.16
CA MET A 1 12.63 -7.32 14.92
C MET A 1 13.83 -8.13 15.36
N TYR A 2 13.61 -9.29 15.99
CA TYR A 2 14.63 -10.26 16.38
C TYR A 2 13.99 -11.67 16.39
N PRO A 3 14.77 -12.77 16.30
CA PRO A 3 14.20 -14.12 16.31
C PRO A 3 13.32 -14.35 17.55
N GLY A 4 12.07 -14.77 17.34
CA GLY A 4 11.09 -15.00 18.42
C GLY A 4 10.49 -13.73 19.03
N GLY A 5 10.80 -12.54 18.51
CA GLY A 5 10.18 -11.28 18.95
C GLY A 5 8.72 -11.13 18.52
N PRO A 6 8.01 -10.11 19.04
CA PRO A 6 6.61 -9.88 18.73
C PRO A 6 6.41 -9.47 17.26
N ASN A 7 5.35 -9.99 16.64
CA ASN A 7 4.92 -9.60 15.30
C ASN A 7 3.38 -9.59 15.25
N PRO A 8 2.74 -8.41 15.16
CA PRO A 8 3.30 -7.07 14.97
C PRO A 8 4.14 -6.56 16.16
N THR A 9 4.98 -5.55 15.93
CA THR A 9 5.65 -4.76 16.98
C THR A 9 5.12 -3.34 16.99
N GLN A 10 4.74 -2.76 18.14
CA GLN A 10 4.45 -1.32 18.23
C GLN A 10 5.74 -0.52 18.15
N ILE A 11 5.84 0.37 17.16
CA ILE A 11 7.04 1.17 16.89
C ILE A 11 6.86 2.66 17.20
N GLN A 12 5.62 3.14 17.31
CA GLN A 12 5.31 4.47 17.81
C GLN A 12 4.07 4.43 18.69
N PHE A 13 4.06 5.32 19.70
CA PHE A 13 2.94 5.52 20.60
C PHE A 13 2.26 6.84 20.28
N ILE A 14 0.92 6.86 20.36
CA ILE A 14 0.16 8.09 20.18
C ILE A 14 0.59 9.15 21.21
N PRO A 15 0.88 10.40 20.77
CA PRO A 15 1.17 11.48 21.70
C PRO A 15 -0.03 11.76 22.64
N PRO A 16 0.19 12.15 23.92
CA PRO A 16 -0.90 12.34 24.88
C PRO A 16 -1.98 13.33 24.44
N ASN A 17 -1.61 14.42 23.77
CA ASN A 17 -2.54 15.41 23.23
C ASN A 17 -3.44 14.86 22.11
N ARG A 18 -2.94 13.90 21.32
CA ARG A 18 -3.72 13.19 20.29
C ARG A 18 -4.53 12.04 20.88
N ALA A 19 -4.06 11.44 21.97
CA ALA A 19 -4.74 10.33 22.65
C ALA A 19 -6.10 10.72 23.26
N ILE A 20 -6.23 11.98 23.69
CA ILE A 20 -7.47 12.56 24.24
C ILE A 20 -8.40 13.17 23.17
N ALA A 21 -8.00 13.15 21.90
CA ALA A 21 -8.85 13.65 20.81
C ALA A 21 -10.11 12.77 20.67
N ASN A 22 -11.23 13.39 20.30
CA ASN A 22 -12.47 12.67 20.02
C ASN A 22 -12.96 12.99 18.60
N PRO A 23 -12.98 12.01 17.69
CA PRO A 23 -12.55 10.62 17.89
C PRO A 23 -11.01 10.48 17.94
N ARG A 24 -10.52 9.49 18.68
CA ARG A 24 -9.08 9.16 18.71
C ARG A 24 -8.63 8.68 17.32
N PRO A 25 -7.52 9.19 16.76
CA PRO A 25 -7.01 8.71 15.48
C PRO A 25 -6.80 7.19 15.49
N PRO A 26 -7.24 6.46 14.44
CA PRO A 26 -6.97 5.03 14.30
C PRO A 26 -5.47 4.71 14.47
N PRO A 27 -5.06 3.50 14.87
CA PRO A 27 -3.66 3.09 14.71
C PRO A 27 -3.30 2.91 13.23
N LEU A 28 -2.02 3.02 12.89
CA LEU A 28 -1.48 2.66 11.57
C LEU A 28 -0.72 1.34 11.68
N VAL A 29 -1.01 0.38 10.81
CA VAL A 29 -0.24 -0.87 10.67
C VAL A 29 0.57 -0.81 9.38
N LEU A 30 1.90 -0.82 9.51
CA LEU A 30 2.85 -0.79 8.40
C LEU A 30 3.40 -2.19 8.10
N LEU A 31 3.20 -2.66 6.87
CA LEU A 31 3.60 -3.97 6.39
C LEU A 31 4.97 -3.88 5.71
N HIS A 32 5.85 -4.87 5.94
CA HIS A 32 7.19 -4.90 5.38
C HIS A 32 7.23 -4.82 3.84
N ASP A 33 8.35 -4.34 3.30
CA ASP A 33 8.65 -4.35 1.87
C ASP A 33 9.17 -5.72 1.39
N GLY A 34 9.60 -5.82 0.13
CA GLY A 34 10.12 -7.07 -0.45
C GLY A 34 11.32 -7.65 0.30
N GLY A 35 12.09 -6.83 1.03
CA GLY A 35 13.20 -7.29 1.86
C GLY A 35 12.79 -7.96 3.17
N GLY A 36 11.49 -7.95 3.51
CA GLY A 36 10.97 -8.66 4.69
C GLY A 36 11.17 -7.96 6.04
N THR A 37 11.82 -6.79 6.05
CA THR A 37 12.18 -6.09 7.29
C THR A 37 11.24 -4.93 7.58
N THR A 38 11.20 -4.49 8.84
CA THR A 38 10.50 -3.26 9.25
C THR A 38 11.45 -2.12 9.61
N PHE A 39 12.76 -2.29 9.37
CA PHE A 39 13.80 -1.33 9.76
C PHE A 39 13.53 0.08 9.23
N SER A 40 13.11 0.19 7.98
CA SER A 40 12.73 1.46 7.33
C SER A 40 11.75 2.28 8.15
N TYR A 41 10.80 1.64 8.84
CA TYR A 41 9.77 2.33 9.61
C TYR A 41 10.26 2.82 10.97
N PHE A 42 11.33 2.25 11.51
CA PHE A 42 11.97 2.74 12.75
C PHE A 42 12.77 4.03 12.51
N LEU A 43 13.08 4.37 11.25
CA LEU A 43 13.76 5.62 10.92
C LEU A 43 12.80 6.82 10.94
N LEU A 44 11.49 6.58 10.83
CA LEU A 44 10.49 7.64 10.75
C LEU A 44 10.38 8.41 12.07
N GLY A 45 10.19 9.72 11.95
CA GLY A 45 9.73 10.54 13.06
C GLY A 45 8.27 10.25 13.41
N SER A 46 7.74 10.99 14.39
CA SER A 46 6.37 10.78 14.89
C SER A 46 5.32 11.01 13.79
N LEU A 47 4.45 10.03 13.60
CA LEU A 47 3.24 10.12 12.77
C LEU A 47 1.99 10.52 13.57
N GLY A 48 2.16 10.90 14.86
CA GLY A 48 1.09 11.43 15.69
C GLY A 48 0.00 10.41 16.09
N ARG A 49 0.25 9.12 15.94
CA ARG A 49 -0.68 8.02 16.28
C ARG A 49 0.09 6.77 16.69
N ASP A 50 -0.63 5.75 17.17
CA ASP A 50 0.00 4.44 17.39
C ASP A 50 0.39 3.84 16.03
N VAL A 51 1.64 3.38 15.91
CA VAL A 51 2.15 2.74 14.70
C VAL A 51 2.65 1.36 15.03
N TRP A 52 2.13 0.35 14.34
CA TRP A 52 2.52 -1.05 14.43
C TRP A 52 3.25 -1.45 13.16
N ALA A 53 4.29 -2.25 13.27
CA ALA A 53 5.05 -2.75 12.13
C ALA A 53 5.00 -4.28 12.09
N VAL A 54 4.68 -4.83 10.92
CA VAL A 54 4.63 -6.26 10.67
C VAL A 54 5.80 -6.64 9.78
N HIS A 55 6.73 -7.44 10.31
CA HIS A 55 7.84 -7.98 9.52
C HIS A 55 7.45 -9.32 8.89
N ASN A 56 8.26 -9.81 7.94
CA ASN A 56 8.03 -11.14 7.37
C ASN A 56 8.18 -12.19 8.47
N SER A 57 7.10 -12.93 8.78
CA SER A 57 7.10 -13.94 9.85
C SER A 57 8.05 -15.12 9.56
N ARG A 58 8.41 -15.33 8.28
CA ARG A 58 9.41 -16.31 7.84
C ARG A 58 10.81 -15.73 7.65
N TYR A 59 11.04 -14.46 8.00
CA TYR A 59 12.30 -13.77 7.74
C TYR A 59 13.51 -14.49 8.35
N PHE A 60 13.41 -14.92 9.61
CA PHE A 60 14.54 -15.54 10.32
C PHE A 60 14.74 -17.01 9.98
N THR A 61 13.72 -17.71 9.48
CA THR A 61 13.87 -19.08 8.97
C THR A 61 14.36 -19.09 7.53
N GLY A 62 14.07 -18.01 6.78
CA GLY A 62 14.36 -17.93 5.37
C GLY A 62 13.43 -18.79 4.52
N ASP A 63 12.33 -19.31 5.08
CA ASP A 63 11.40 -20.17 4.36
C ASP A 63 10.59 -19.39 3.32
N ALA A 64 10.20 -20.07 2.24
CA ALA A 64 9.21 -19.57 1.31
C ALA A 64 7.79 -19.62 1.92
N TRP A 65 6.87 -18.83 1.37
CA TRP A 65 5.45 -18.91 1.68
C TRP A 65 4.78 -19.90 0.74
N GLU A 66 4.62 -21.16 1.16
CA GLU A 66 4.01 -22.21 0.34
C GLU A 66 2.59 -21.85 -0.12
N GLY A 67 1.80 -21.22 0.76
CA GLY A 67 0.47 -20.71 0.42
C GLY A 67 0.47 -19.30 -0.17
N GLY A 68 1.64 -18.79 -0.58
CA GLY A 68 1.83 -17.50 -1.22
C GLY A 68 1.34 -16.31 -0.40
N MET A 69 0.90 -15.27 -1.11
CA MET A 69 0.44 -14.01 -0.52
C MET A 69 -0.73 -14.23 0.44
N GLU A 70 -1.61 -15.16 0.11
CA GLU A 70 -2.81 -15.45 0.87
C GLU A 70 -2.48 -15.96 2.28
N GLN A 71 -1.59 -16.95 2.37
CA GLN A 71 -1.11 -17.44 3.65
C GLN A 71 -0.42 -16.33 4.45
N MET A 72 0.36 -15.46 3.79
CA MET A 72 1.03 -14.34 4.43
C MET A 72 0.02 -13.35 5.04
N VAL A 73 -1.03 -12.99 4.30
CA VAL A 73 -2.12 -12.11 4.75
C VAL A 73 -2.83 -12.68 5.97
N LEU A 74 -3.19 -13.97 5.95
CA LEU A 74 -3.87 -14.62 7.08
C LEU A 74 -3.01 -14.62 8.35
N VAL A 75 -1.73 -14.97 8.22
CA VAL A 75 -0.79 -14.95 9.37
C VAL A 75 -0.68 -13.55 9.97
N TYR A 76 -0.66 -12.50 9.13
CA TYR A 76 -0.57 -11.12 9.61
C TYR A 76 -1.85 -10.67 10.30
N LEU A 77 -3.03 -10.96 9.73
CA LEU A 77 -4.31 -10.65 10.35
C LEU A 77 -4.47 -11.34 11.71
N ASP A 78 -4.16 -12.64 11.79
CA ASP A 78 -4.16 -13.39 13.04
C ASP A 78 -3.14 -12.82 14.05
N GLY A 79 -2.01 -12.31 13.55
CA GLY A 79 -1.05 -11.51 14.31
C GLY A 79 -1.67 -10.30 14.99
N LEU A 80 -2.41 -9.47 14.24
CA LEU A 80 -3.07 -8.28 14.76
C LEU A 80 -4.14 -8.64 15.83
N VAL A 81 -4.91 -9.70 15.58
CA VAL A 81 -5.91 -10.19 16.55
C VAL A 81 -5.26 -10.62 17.86
N ARG A 82 -4.17 -11.40 17.79
CA ARG A 82 -3.45 -11.89 18.96
C ARG A 82 -2.87 -10.76 19.80
N GLU A 83 -2.41 -9.69 19.15
CA GLU A 83 -1.91 -8.49 19.82
C GLU A 83 -3.04 -7.62 20.41
N GLY A 84 -4.31 -7.97 20.17
CA GLY A 84 -5.46 -7.26 20.71
C GLY A 84 -5.77 -5.95 19.99
N ILE A 85 -5.27 -5.78 18.77
CA ILE A 85 -5.66 -4.67 17.89
C ILE A 85 -7.16 -4.79 17.59
N ARG A 86 -7.87 -3.66 17.64
CA ARG A 86 -9.34 -3.61 17.51
C ARG A 86 -9.82 -2.24 17.02
N GLY A 87 -11.07 -2.19 16.58
CA GLY A 87 -11.70 -0.98 16.06
C GLY A 87 -11.26 -0.64 14.63
N GLU A 88 -11.43 0.60 14.21
CA GLU A 88 -10.95 1.01 12.89
C GLU A 88 -9.43 1.17 12.91
N ILE A 89 -8.75 0.65 11.88
CA ILE A 89 -7.31 0.73 11.68
C ILE A 89 -6.98 1.32 10.31
N MET A 90 -5.81 1.93 10.17
CA MET A 90 -5.22 2.23 8.87
C MET A 90 -4.21 1.15 8.52
N LEU A 91 -4.16 0.71 7.26
CA LEU A 91 -3.12 -0.18 6.75
C LEU A 91 -2.20 0.60 5.83
N GLY A 92 -0.92 0.24 5.77
CA GLY A 92 -0.02 0.86 4.82
C GLY A 92 1.28 0.10 4.66
N GLY A 93 2.10 0.51 3.70
CA GLY A 93 3.40 -0.09 3.53
C GLY A 93 4.11 0.37 2.27
N TRP A 94 5.41 0.16 2.28
CA TRP A 94 6.29 0.46 1.17
C TRP A 94 6.45 -0.74 0.23
N SER A 95 6.38 -0.48 -1.08
CA SER A 95 6.59 -1.49 -2.11
C SER A 95 5.60 -2.66 -1.95
N LEU A 96 6.08 -3.89 -1.73
CA LEU A 96 5.25 -5.05 -1.38
C LEU A 96 4.25 -4.76 -0.25
N GLY A 97 4.62 -3.93 0.74
CA GLY A 97 3.76 -3.58 1.86
C GLY A 97 2.45 -2.90 1.44
N GLY A 98 2.45 -2.14 0.34
CA GLY A 98 1.22 -1.58 -0.22
C GLY A 98 0.29 -2.65 -0.80
N PHE A 99 0.84 -3.68 -1.44
CA PHE A 99 0.08 -4.81 -1.96
C PHE A 99 -0.51 -5.65 -0.84
N LEU A 100 0.30 -5.92 0.20
CA LEU A 100 -0.15 -6.60 1.42
C LEU A 100 -1.28 -5.82 2.12
N SER A 101 -1.17 -4.50 2.19
CA SER A 101 -2.22 -3.64 2.77
C SER A 101 -3.55 -3.81 2.04
N LEU A 102 -3.52 -3.83 0.71
CA LEU A 102 -4.71 -4.00 -0.11
C LEU A 102 -5.29 -5.42 0.00
N ALA A 103 -4.42 -6.44 0.04
CA ALA A 103 -4.83 -7.83 0.23
C ALA A 103 -5.45 -8.09 1.61
N MET A 104 -4.87 -7.53 2.67
CA MET A 104 -5.46 -7.55 4.01
C MET A 104 -6.80 -6.83 4.05
N ALA A 105 -6.92 -5.64 3.43
CA ALA A 105 -8.18 -4.91 3.37
C ALA A 105 -9.27 -5.70 2.63
N HIS A 106 -8.92 -6.36 1.53
CA HIS A 106 -9.83 -7.24 0.80
C HIS A 106 -10.28 -8.42 1.66
N ARG A 107 -9.36 -9.12 2.33
CA ARG A 107 -9.70 -10.26 3.19
C ARG A 107 -10.54 -9.87 4.41
N ILE A 108 -10.34 -8.67 4.96
CA ILE A 108 -11.20 -8.13 6.02
C ILE A 108 -12.60 -7.84 5.46
N ALA A 109 -12.71 -7.22 4.29
CA ALA A 109 -13.99 -6.91 3.67
C ALA A 109 -14.78 -8.15 3.24
N GLU A 110 -14.09 -9.22 2.85
CA GLU A 110 -14.67 -10.53 2.56
C GLU A 110 -15.32 -11.18 3.79
N ASN A 111 -14.77 -10.94 4.98
CA ASN A 111 -15.21 -11.57 6.23
C ASN A 111 -15.25 -10.53 7.38
N PRO A 112 -16.15 -9.54 7.34
CA PRO A 112 -16.14 -8.41 8.27
C PRO A 112 -16.35 -8.82 9.73
N ASP A 113 -17.08 -9.90 9.99
CA ASP A 113 -17.35 -10.39 11.35
C ASP A 113 -16.21 -11.24 11.94
N ARG A 114 -15.23 -11.65 11.13
CA ARG A 114 -14.12 -12.50 11.58
C ARG A 114 -13.09 -11.74 12.41
N TYR A 115 -12.95 -10.44 12.17
CA TYR A 115 -11.90 -9.64 12.78
C TYR A 115 -12.49 -8.56 13.70
N PRO A 116 -11.87 -8.27 14.85
CA PRO A 116 -12.33 -7.23 15.78
C PRO A 116 -12.01 -5.81 15.28
N PHE A 117 -11.60 -5.67 14.02
CA PHE A 117 -11.20 -4.41 13.40
C PHE A 117 -11.65 -4.31 11.94
N SER A 118 -11.77 -3.07 11.47
CA SER A 118 -12.08 -2.72 10.07
C SER A 118 -11.08 -1.71 9.52
N VAL A 119 -11.00 -1.55 8.20
CA VAL A 119 -10.01 -0.68 7.56
C VAL A 119 -10.61 0.69 7.24
N ALA A 120 -10.09 1.74 7.88
CA ALA A 120 -10.49 3.12 7.66
C ALA A 120 -9.82 3.78 6.44
N GLY A 121 -8.65 3.28 6.03
CA GLY A 121 -7.89 3.85 4.92
C GLY A 121 -6.55 3.18 4.70
N LEU A 122 -5.93 3.49 3.56
CA LEU A 122 -4.69 2.88 3.09
C LEU A 122 -3.60 3.92 2.84
N LEU A 123 -2.39 3.68 3.36
CA LEU A 123 -1.20 4.48 3.05
C LEU A 123 -0.26 3.69 2.15
N LEU A 124 -0.31 3.96 0.85
CA LEU A 124 0.56 3.30 -0.12
C LEU A 124 1.86 4.09 -0.24
N ILE A 125 2.99 3.46 0.02
CA ILE A 125 4.31 4.10 -0.07
C ILE A 125 5.01 3.52 -1.29
N ASP A 126 5.14 4.34 -2.32
CA ASP A 126 5.77 4.03 -3.61
C ASP A 126 5.46 2.62 -4.14
N SER A 127 4.18 2.27 -4.18
CA SER A 127 3.68 0.95 -4.58
C SER A 127 2.98 1.06 -5.94
N PRO A 128 3.66 0.77 -7.07
CA PRO A 128 3.07 0.85 -8.41
C PRO A 128 1.95 -0.16 -8.60
N TYR A 129 1.02 0.11 -9.53
CA TYR A 129 0.00 -0.87 -9.90
C TYR A 129 0.65 -2.19 -10.34
N HIS A 130 0.08 -3.29 -9.84
CA HIS A 130 0.67 -4.63 -9.99
C HIS A 130 -0.29 -5.58 -10.70
N ILE A 131 0.27 -6.35 -11.62
CA ILE A 131 -0.29 -7.56 -12.19
C ILE A 131 0.77 -8.64 -12.06
N ALA A 132 0.38 -9.92 -12.14
CA ALA A 132 1.34 -11.03 -12.17
C ALA A 132 2.49 -10.72 -13.13
N ARG A 133 3.74 -10.78 -12.65
CA ARG A 133 4.90 -10.34 -13.44
C ARG A 133 5.09 -11.18 -14.70
N SER A 134 4.60 -12.41 -14.70
CA SER A 134 4.53 -13.27 -15.90
C SER A 134 3.70 -12.67 -17.05
N LYS A 135 2.79 -11.73 -16.77
CA LYS A 135 1.97 -11.01 -17.74
C LYS A 135 2.62 -9.73 -18.26
N ILE A 136 3.76 -9.31 -17.69
CA ILE A 136 4.45 -8.07 -18.08
C ILE A 136 5.38 -8.38 -19.26
N SER A 137 4.97 -7.97 -20.45
CA SER A 137 5.78 -8.11 -21.68
C SER A 137 6.79 -6.99 -21.89
N GLN A 138 6.66 -5.88 -21.17
CA GLN A 138 7.57 -4.74 -21.29
C GLN A 138 8.96 -5.12 -20.78
N PRO A 139 10.02 -4.90 -21.57
CA PRO A 139 11.39 -5.15 -21.13
C PRO A 139 11.72 -4.23 -19.95
N HIS A 140 12.40 -4.80 -18.96
CA HIS A 140 12.76 -4.12 -17.72
C HIS A 140 14.10 -4.63 -17.19
N SER A 141 14.71 -3.85 -16.30
CA SER A 141 16.05 -4.09 -15.77
C SER A 141 16.04 -4.39 -14.28
N LYS A 142 17.18 -4.89 -13.78
CA LYS A 142 17.43 -5.02 -12.34
C LYS A 142 17.90 -3.70 -11.75
N ALA A 143 17.37 -3.37 -10.58
CA ALA A 143 17.84 -2.25 -9.79
C ALA A 143 19.24 -2.54 -9.22
N ARG A 144 20.00 -1.47 -8.97
CA ARG A 144 21.23 -1.52 -8.19
C ARG A 144 20.86 -1.68 -6.72
N LEU A 145 20.78 -2.92 -6.29
CA LEU A 145 20.78 -3.25 -4.87
C LEU A 145 22.24 -3.23 -4.39
N GLY A 146 22.52 -2.52 -3.30
CA GLY A 146 23.85 -2.56 -2.68
C GLY A 146 24.13 -3.92 -2.03
N ASN A 147 25.15 -4.00 -1.19
CA ASN A 147 25.39 -5.19 -0.37
C ASN A 147 24.28 -5.33 0.68
N VAL A 148 23.23 -6.07 0.33
CA VAL A 148 22.15 -6.43 1.25
C VAL A 148 22.51 -7.71 2.02
N PRO A 149 22.08 -7.84 3.29
CA PRO A 149 22.26 -9.09 4.04
C PRO A 149 21.59 -10.28 3.35
N ASP A 150 22.10 -11.50 3.58
CA ASP A 150 21.62 -12.69 2.87
C ASP A 150 20.15 -13.00 3.13
N LEU A 151 19.66 -12.84 4.36
CA LEU A 151 18.23 -13.00 4.65
C LEU A 151 17.34 -11.98 3.90
N VAL A 152 17.84 -10.76 3.67
CA VAL A 152 17.13 -9.76 2.85
C VAL A 152 17.12 -10.19 1.38
N ARG A 153 18.24 -10.73 0.88
CA ARG A 153 18.34 -11.27 -0.48
C ARG A 153 17.35 -12.42 -0.70
N THR A 154 17.33 -13.40 0.22
CA THR A 154 16.38 -14.51 0.20
C THR A 154 14.93 -14.03 0.25
N ALA A 155 14.63 -13.03 1.09
CA ALA A 155 13.28 -12.44 1.14
C ALA A 155 12.89 -11.79 -0.20
N PHE A 156 13.81 -11.08 -0.86
CA PHE A 156 13.56 -10.52 -2.20
C PHE A 156 13.32 -11.61 -3.25
N GLU A 157 14.09 -12.69 -3.23
CA GLU A 157 13.92 -13.82 -4.15
C GLU A 157 12.55 -14.49 -3.98
N HIS A 158 12.11 -14.73 -2.74
CA HIS A 158 10.78 -15.27 -2.44
C HIS A 158 9.66 -14.30 -2.81
N CYS A 159 9.85 -13.01 -2.57
CA CYS A 159 8.93 -11.96 -2.99
C CYS A 159 8.79 -11.92 -4.53
N ASP A 160 9.91 -11.95 -5.26
CA ASP A 160 9.90 -11.96 -6.72
C ASP A 160 9.17 -13.20 -7.25
N ALA A 161 9.53 -14.39 -6.76
CA ALA A 161 8.89 -15.64 -7.15
C ALA A 161 7.37 -15.63 -6.91
N MET A 162 6.92 -15.12 -5.76
CA MET A 162 5.50 -14.99 -5.44
C MET A 162 4.78 -14.03 -6.40
N LEU A 163 5.39 -12.87 -6.68
CA LEU A 163 4.81 -11.86 -7.56
C LEU A 163 4.82 -12.24 -9.04
N GLN A 164 5.52 -13.31 -9.44
CA GLN A 164 5.45 -13.82 -10.81
C GLN A 164 4.03 -14.23 -11.21
N GLN A 165 3.27 -14.81 -10.29
CA GLN A 165 1.94 -15.36 -10.58
C GLN A 165 0.80 -14.67 -9.81
N TRP A 166 1.12 -13.82 -8.84
CA TRP A 166 0.11 -13.17 -8.01
C TRP A 166 -0.42 -11.89 -8.69
N ASP A 167 -1.75 -11.73 -8.76
CA ASP A 167 -2.42 -10.48 -9.12
C ASP A 167 -2.99 -9.78 -7.88
N LEU A 168 -3.22 -8.47 -7.98
CA LEU A 168 -3.96 -7.74 -6.96
C LEU A 168 -5.36 -8.34 -6.75
N PRO A 169 -5.87 -8.37 -5.51
CA PRO A 169 -7.24 -8.80 -5.24
C PRO A 169 -8.25 -7.91 -5.96
N ARG A 170 -9.45 -8.39 -6.28
CA ARG A 170 -10.39 -7.67 -7.16
C ARG A 170 -11.52 -7.02 -6.40
N TRP A 171 -11.85 -5.80 -6.79
CA TRP A 171 -13.03 -5.07 -6.33
C TRP A 171 -13.90 -4.72 -7.54
N SER A 172 -15.22 -4.86 -7.43
CA SER A 172 -16.12 -4.69 -8.58
C SER A 172 -16.28 -3.22 -9.02
N GLY A 173 -15.91 -2.27 -8.16
CA GLY A 173 -15.73 -0.87 -8.47
C GLY A 173 -16.98 -0.18 -9.03
N THR A 174 -18.00 0.07 -8.21
CA THR A 174 -19.10 1.01 -8.54
C THR A 174 -19.81 1.63 -7.33
N GLU A 175 -19.24 1.56 -6.12
CA GLU A 175 -19.77 2.27 -4.95
C GLU A 175 -18.74 3.26 -4.38
N GLY A 176 -18.99 4.55 -4.61
CA GLY A 176 -18.21 5.68 -4.12
C GLY A 176 -18.98 6.97 -4.40
N ALA A 177 -18.86 7.97 -3.52
CA ALA A 177 -19.48 9.26 -3.75
C ALA A 177 -18.94 9.87 -5.06
N GLN A 178 -19.83 10.41 -5.90
CA GLN A 178 -19.43 11.15 -7.12
C GLN A 178 -18.49 12.30 -6.78
N GLU A 179 -18.62 12.84 -5.57
CA GLU A 179 -17.82 13.93 -5.03
C GLU A 179 -17.36 13.60 -3.61
N THR A 180 -16.12 13.97 -3.29
CA THR A 180 -15.53 13.83 -1.95
C THR A 180 -15.04 15.20 -1.47
N ASP A 181 -15.66 15.72 -0.41
CA ASP A 181 -15.17 16.89 0.30
C ASP A 181 -13.96 16.52 1.14
N LEU A 182 -12.88 17.28 0.99
CA LEU A 182 -11.63 17.08 1.70
C LEU A 182 -11.09 18.42 2.23
N GLU A 183 -10.82 18.47 3.52
CA GLU A 183 -10.09 19.57 4.15
C GLU A 183 -8.69 19.08 4.51
N VAL A 184 -7.66 19.74 3.99
CA VAL A 184 -6.26 19.42 4.30
C VAL A 184 -5.72 20.31 5.42
N SER A 185 -4.66 19.84 6.08
CA SER A 185 -3.93 20.59 7.08
C SER A 185 -3.57 22.00 6.59
N GLY A 186 -4.00 23.01 7.35
CA GLY A 186 -3.90 24.42 6.96
C GLY A 186 -5.22 25.04 6.47
N GLY A 187 -6.32 24.29 6.47
CA GLY A 187 -7.69 24.78 6.24
C GLY A 187 -8.08 24.94 4.77
N GLN A 188 -7.28 24.43 3.83
CA GLN A 188 -7.65 24.42 2.42
C GLN A 188 -8.69 23.33 2.16
N ARG A 189 -9.79 23.70 1.51
CA ARG A 189 -10.90 22.79 1.19
C ARG A 189 -10.93 22.49 -0.29
N PHE A 190 -11.17 21.23 -0.62
CA PHE A 190 -11.27 20.71 -1.96
C PHE A 190 -12.53 19.88 -2.09
N LYS A 191 -13.16 19.95 -3.26
CA LYS A 191 -14.28 19.09 -3.64
C LYS A 191 -13.83 18.24 -4.82
N LEU A 192 -13.36 17.03 -4.52
CA LEU A 192 -12.78 16.13 -5.51
C LEU A 192 -13.89 15.40 -6.26
N GLN A 193 -13.90 15.49 -7.59
CA GLN A 193 -14.72 14.63 -8.42
C GLN A 193 -14.16 13.20 -8.44
N ARG A 194 -14.97 12.20 -8.82
CA ARG A 194 -14.53 10.80 -8.94
C ARG A 194 -13.27 10.62 -9.78
N SER A 195 -13.14 11.41 -10.86
CA SER A 195 -11.99 11.40 -11.78
C SER A 195 -10.88 12.38 -11.36
N GLU A 196 -10.81 12.78 -10.09
CA GLU A 196 -9.80 13.71 -9.60
C GLU A 196 -9.13 13.19 -8.34
N VAL A 197 -7.84 13.49 -8.22
CA VAL A 197 -7.08 13.27 -6.98
C VAL A 197 -6.43 14.56 -6.54
N LEU A 198 -6.27 14.69 -5.23
CA LEU A 198 -5.45 15.76 -4.67
C LEU A 198 -3.97 15.45 -4.96
N TYR A 199 -3.20 16.45 -5.33
CA TYR A 199 -1.80 16.30 -5.70
C TYR A 199 -0.91 17.31 -4.98
N LYS A 200 0.21 16.81 -4.49
CA LYS A 200 1.29 17.60 -3.90
C LYS A 200 2.63 17.23 -4.56
N PRO A 201 3.29 18.18 -5.25
CA PRO A 201 4.61 17.93 -5.83
C PRO A 201 5.70 17.78 -4.77
N ALA A 202 6.83 17.19 -5.16
CA ALA A 202 8.00 17.07 -4.29
C ALA A 202 8.58 18.45 -3.94
N THR A 203 8.60 19.35 -4.92
CA THR A 203 9.01 20.74 -4.78
C THR A 203 7.81 21.61 -4.42
N GLY A 204 7.83 22.22 -3.23
CA GLY A 204 6.76 23.10 -2.74
C GLY A 204 6.60 23.03 -1.23
N GLY A 205 6.17 24.12 -0.60
CA GLY A 205 5.92 24.16 0.85
C GLY A 205 4.66 23.37 1.25
N ALA A 206 4.37 23.30 2.54
CA ALA A 206 3.21 22.56 3.09
C ALA A 206 1.86 22.92 2.43
N LYS A 207 1.68 24.16 1.95
CA LYS A 207 0.43 24.69 1.35
C LYS A 207 0.27 24.46 -0.16
N THR A 208 1.25 23.86 -0.83
CA THR A 208 1.18 23.59 -2.27
C THR A 208 0.34 22.34 -2.53
N TRP A 209 -0.96 22.52 -2.72
CA TRP A 209 -1.92 21.48 -3.09
C TRP A 209 -2.66 21.90 -4.36
N SER A 210 -2.89 20.96 -5.27
CA SER A 210 -3.75 21.15 -6.44
C SER A 210 -4.58 19.90 -6.69
N THR A 211 -5.57 19.99 -7.57
CA THR A 211 -6.26 18.80 -8.10
C THR A 211 -5.66 18.42 -9.45
N ILE A 212 -5.62 17.12 -9.74
CA ILE A 212 -5.29 16.60 -11.07
C ILE A 212 -6.38 15.64 -11.52
N ARG A 213 -6.67 15.64 -12.82
CA ARG A 213 -7.62 14.71 -13.44
C ARG A 213 -6.94 13.35 -13.66
N THR A 214 -7.76 12.31 -13.58
CA THR A 214 -7.39 10.92 -13.72
C THR A 214 -8.43 10.19 -14.57
N GLY A 215 -7.99 9.19 -15.32
CA GLY A 215 -8.84 8.23 -16.03
C GLY A 215 -9.73 7.46 -15.06
N THR A 216 -10.92 7.12 -15.54
CA THR A 216 -11.92 6.36 -14.77
C THR A 216 -11.77 4.87 -15.03
N PHE A 217 -12.03 4.08 -14.00
CA PHE A 217 -12.11 2.64 -14.07
C PHE A 217 -13.48 2.24 -14.60
N THR A 218 -13.51 1.53 -15.71
CA THR A 218 -14.72 0.84 -16.17
C THR A 218 -14.81 -0.49 -15.42
N SER A 219 -15.90 -0.69 -14.68
CA SER A 219 -16.17 -1.95 -13.97
C SER A 219 -16.00 -3.14 -14.92
N ILE A 220 -15.62 -4.28 -14.37
CA ILE A 220 -15.44 -5.51 -15.14
C ILE A 220 -16.82 -6.00 -15.61
N GLU A 221 -17.34 -5.47 -16.71
CA GLU A 221 -18.36 -6.16 -17.50
C GLU A 221 -17.66 -7.26 -18.30
N ALA A 222 -17.84 -8.50 -17.86
CA ALA A 222 -17.75 -9.73 -18.66
C ALA A 222 -16.62 -9.84 -19.70
N SER A 223 -15.34 -9.84 -19.28
CA SER A 223 -14.26 -10.40 -20.12
C SER A 223 -14.11 -11.92 -19.89
N THR A 224 -15.19 -12.68 -20.08
CA THR A 224 -15.11 -14.13 -20.37
C THR A 224 -14.85 -14.42 -21.85
N THR A 225 -14.64 -13.41 -22.70
CA THR A 225 -14.30 -13.60 -24.11
C THR A 225 -12.87 -13.18 -24.39
N GLU A 226 -11.90 -13.93 -23.88
CA GLU A 226 -10.60 -14.10 -24.54
C GLU A 226 -9.89 -15.42 -24.14
N ALA A 227 -10.68 -16.47 -23.90
CA ALA A 227 -10.17 -17.84 -23.87
C ALA A 227 -10.76 -18.61 -25.05
N SER A 228 -10.03 -18.61 -26.18
CA SER A 228 -10.18 -19.69 -27.16
C SER A 228 -8.82 -20.30 -27.46
N THR A 229 -8.72 -21.55 -27.03
CA THR A 229 -7.81 -22.61 -27.49
C THR A 229 -6.32 -22.45 -27.21
N THR A 230 -5.82 -23.18 -26.20
CA THR A 230 -5.15 -24.47 -26.46
C THR A 230 -5.10 -25.31 -25.18
N ASN A 231 -5.48 -26.58 -25.32
CA ASN A 231 -5.43 -27.59 -24.27
C ASN A 231 -3.99 -27.92 -23.90
N LEU A 232 -3.66 -27.88 -22.60
CA LEU A 232 -2.64 -28.75 -22.01
C LEU A 232 -2.99 -29.01 -20.54
N LYS A 233 -3.44 -30.24 -20.28
CA LYS A 233 -3.58 -30.79 -18.93
C LYS A 233 -2.19 -30.92 -18.29
N VAL A 234 -1.97 -30.22 -17.18
CA VAL A 234 -1.08 -30.72 -16.12
C VAL A 234 -1.77 -30.49 -14.78
N SER A 235 -2.08 -31.59 -14.12
CA SER A 235 -2.54 -31.66 -12.74
C SER A 235 -1.38 -31.33 -11.80
N ASN A 236 -1.61 -30.42 -10.86
CA ASN A 236 -1.24 -30.62 -9.45
C ASN A 236 -1.92 -29.56 -8.56
N ALA A 237 -2.40 -30.04 -7.42
CA ALA A 237 -3.23 -29.31 -6.48
C ALA A 237 -2.42 -28.27 -5.68
N ALA A 238 -2.81 -27.01 -5.83
CA ALA A 238 -2.91 -26.04 -4.75
C ALA A 238 -4.27 -25.38 -4.96
N SER A 239 -5.13 -25.40 -3.95
CA SER A 239 -6.45 -24.78 -4.02
C SER A 239 -6.27 -23.28 -4.26
N ALA A 240 -6.35 -22.87 -5.53
CA ALA A 240 -6.53 -21.47 -5.89
C ALA A 240 -7.79 -21.01 -5.16
N SER A 241 -7.63 -20.06 -4.23
CA SER A 241 -8.78 -19.30 -3.75
C SER A 241 -9.52 -18.81 -4.98
N GLU A 242 -10.80 -19.15 -5.13
CA GLU A 242 -11.63 -18.56 -6.18
C GLU A 242 -11.40 -17.05 -6.18
N ASP A 243 -11.27 -16.43 -7.36
CA ASP A 243 -11.07 -14.99 -7.52
C ASP A 243 -12.32 -14.24 -6.99
N VAL A 244 -12.46 -14.13 -5.67
CA VAL A 244 -13.57 -13.45 -5.01
C VAL A 244 -13.46 -11.97 -5.36
N VAL A 245 -14.52 -11.42 -5.96
CA VAL A 245 -14.62 -10.01 -6.27
C VAL A 245 -15.44 -9.33 -5.18
N ILE A 246 -14.82 -8.43 -4.42
CA ILE A 246 -15.53 -7.70 -3.36
C ILE A 246 -16.33 -6.54 -3.96
N PRO A 247 -17.64 -6.41 -3.64
CA PRO A 247 -18.44 -5.29 -4.08
C PRO A 247 -17.86 -3.93 -3.66
N GLY A 248 -17.97 -2.94 -4.53
CA GLY A 248 -17.59 -1.57 -4.22
C GLY A 248 -16.10 -1.28 -4.48
N SER A 249 -15.53 -0.36 -3.71
CA SER A 249 -14.15 0.12 -3.88
C SER A 249 -13.31 -0.20 -2.64
N PRO A 250 -11.98 -0.41 -2.77
CA PRO A 250 -11.11 -0.48 -1.61
C PRO A 250 -11.26 0.74 -0.69
N PRO A 251 -10.86 0.64 0.60
CA PRO A 251 -10.79 1.79 1.48
C PRO A 251 -9.96 2.93 0.86
N SER A 252 -10.35 4.18 1.11
CA SER A 252 -9.67 5.34 0.55
C SER A 252 -8.17 5.32 0.84
N ALA A 253 -7.36 5.67 -0.16
CA ALA A 253 -5.92 5.63 -0.07
C ALA A 253 -5.25 6.99 -0.30
N VAL A 254 -4.07 7.14 0.29
CA VAL A 254 -3.08 8.15 -0.10
C VAL A 254 -1.85 7.43 -0.63
N LEU A 255 -1.35 7.90 -1.78
CA LEU A 255 -0.12 7.41 -2.40
C LEU A 255 1.03 8.39 -2.14
N ILE A 256 2.07 7.93 -1.49
CA ILE A 256 3.37 8.60 -1.43
C ILE A 256 4.20 8.12 -2.63
N ARG A 257 4.63 9.02 -3.53
CA ARG A 257 5.22 8.65 -4.82
C ARG A 257 6.64 9.18 -4.98
N CYS A 258 7.60 8.29 -5.16
CA CYS A 258 8.95 8.66 -5.59
C CYS A 258 8.92 9.26 -7.01
N THR A 259 9.67 10.33 -7.25
CA THR A 259 9.72 10.98 -8.57
C THR A 259 10.90 10.51 -9.42
N GLN A 260 11.96 9.99 -8.81
CA GLN A 260 13.17 9.58 -9.51
C GLN A 260 13.11 8.10 -9.92
N PHE A 261 13.76 7.78 -11.03
CA PHE A 261 13.98 6.41 -11.47
C PHE A 261 15.06 5.74 -10.63
N ALA A 262 14.86 4.47 -10.29
CA ALA A 262 15.86 3.66 -9.63
C ALA A 262 17.11 3.52 -10.48
N LYS A 263 18.27 3.54 -9.81
CA LYS A 263 19.56 3.31 -10.47
C LYS A 263 19.64 1.87 -10.97
N LEU A 264 20.06 1.69 -12.22
CA LEU A 264 20.25 0.37 -12.82
C LEU A 264 21.48 -0.32 -12.26
N SER A 265 21.40 -1.65 -12.16
CA SER A 265 22.57 -2.48 -11.84
C SER A 265 23.64 -2.28 -12.92
N PRO A 266 24.91 -2.01 -12.56
CA PRO A 266 25.98 -1.88 -13.55
C PRO A 266 26.37 -3.23 -14.18
N GLU A 267 25.98 -4.35 -13.58
CA GLU A 267 26.33 -5.70 -14.02
C GLU A 267 25.63 -6.10 -15.32
N ILE A 268 24.46 -5.52 -15.59
CA ILE A 268 23.65 -5.80 -16.78
C ILE A 268 23.40 -4.46 -17.48
N PRO A 269 24.22 -4.08 -18.48
CA PRO A 269 23.96 -2.91 -19.30
C PRO A 269 22.57 -3.01 -19.93
N SER A 270 21.71 -2.05 -19.61
CA SER A 270 20.35 -2.00 -20.12
C SER A 270 19.90 -0.55 -20.19
N ASN A 271 19.10 -0.26 -21.21
CA ASN A 271 18.45 1.05 -21.38
C ASN A 271 17.00 1.04 -20.88
N TYR A 272 16.53 -0.09 -20.35
CA TYR A 272 15.17 -0.23 -19.83
C TYR A 272 15.11 0.18 -18.35
N PRO A 273 14.01 0.79 -17.90
CA PRO A 273 13.82 1.12 -16.48
C PRO A 273 13.73 -0.14 -15.61
N CYS A 274 13.84 0.03 -14.30
CA CYS A 274 13.52 -1.06 -13.36
C CYS A 274 12.03 -1.42 -13.45
N LEU A 275 11.67 -2.64 -13.06
CA LEU A 275 10.27 -3.08 -13.07
C LEU A 275 9.34 -2.13 -12.30
N VAL A 276 9.78 -1.67 -11.12
CA VAL A 276 9.04 -0.70 -10.29
C VAL A 276 8.87 0.67 -10.94
N ASP A 277 9.63 0.97 -11.99
CA ASP A 277 9.64 2.27 -12.66
C ASP A 277 8.97 2.26 -14.05
N LEU A 278 8.42 1.12 -14.50
CA LEU A 278 7.67 1.04 -15.76
C LEU A 278 6.56 2.11 -15.85
N LYS A 279 6.04 2.54 -14.69
CA LYS A 279 4.97 3.53 -14.56
C LYS A 279 5.38 4.79 -13.80
N ARG A 280 6.68 5.02 -13.60
CA ARG A 280 7.22 6.15 -12.79
C ARG A 280 6.73 7.52 -13.25
N ASN A 281 6.59 7.71 -14.56
CA ASN A 281 6.12 8.96 -15.14
C ASN A 281 4.62 9.21 -14.92
N GLU A 282 3.82 8.17 -14.63
CA GLU A 282 2.39 8.30 -14.35
C GLU A 282 2.17 8.77 -12.90
N LYS A 283 1.27 9.75 -12.68
CA LYS A 283 1.04 10.36 -11.35
C LYS A 283 0.50 9.36 -10.33
N LEU A 284 -0.26 8.38 -10.78
CA LEU A 284 -0.77 7.31 -9.94
C LEU A 284 0.01 6.01 -10.15
N LEU A 285 1.27 6.03 -10.62
CA LEU A 285 2.11 4.83 -10.78
C LEU A 285 1.41 3.63 -11.44
N GLY A 286 0.57 3.89 -12.43
CA GLY A 286 -0.15 2.85 -13.15
C GLY A 286 -1.54 2.51 -12.64
N TRP A 287 -1.99 3.02 -11.49
CA TRP A 287 -3.31 2.69 -10.93
C TRP A 287 -4.48 3.30 -11.74
N GLU A 288 -4.24 4.48 -12.33
CA GLU A 288 -5.23 5.24 -13.10
C GLU A 288 -5.88 4.41 -14.22
N GLY A 289 -7.21 4.32 -14.20
CA GLY A 289 -8.02 3.58 -15.17
C GLY A 289 -7.86 2.06 -15.16
N ARG A 290 -6.95 1.49 -14.35
CA ARG A 290 -6.67 0.04 -14.29
C ARG A 290 -7.26 -0.63 -13.05
N TYR A 291 -7.65 0.17 -12.06
CA TYR A 291 -8.23 -0.30 -10.80
C TYR A 291 -9.23 0.74 -10.27
N PRO A 292 -10.20 0.38 -9.41
CA PRO A 292 -11.18 1.33 -8.86
C PRO A 292 -10.55 2.60 -8.28
N GLU A 293 -11.28 3.72 -8.27
CA GLU A 293 -10.74 5.03 -7.87
C GLU A 293 -10.67 5.20 -6.33
N PHE A 294 -9.83 4.39 -5.67
CA PHE A 294 -9.65 4.43 -4.21
C PHE A 294 -8.57 5.41 -3.75
N ILE A 295 -7.57 5.73 -4.59
CA ILE A 295 -6.54 6.73 -4.28
C ILE A 295 -7.15 8.12 -4.37
N LYS A 296 -7.13 8.88 -3.26
CA LYS A 296 -7.70 10.23 -3.15
C LYS A 296 -6.64 11.34 -3.13
N ALA A 297 -5.40 10.99 -2.81
CA ALA A 297 -4.29 11.94 -2.89
C ALA A 297 -2.98 11.27 -3.31
N VAL A 298 -2.14 12.03 -4.01
CA VAL A 298 -0.76 11.70 -4.36
C VAL A 298 0.18 12.76 -3.81
N ILE A 299 1.17 12.33 -3.04
CA ILE A 299 2.21 13.20 -2.48
C ILE A 299 3.54 12.70 -3.03
N ASP A 300 4.15 13.49 -3.91
CA ASP A 300 5.45 13.17 -4.50
C ASP A 300 6.54 13.22 -3.43
N VAL A 301 7.66 12.52 -3.60
CA VAL A 301 8.90 12.62 -2.81
C VAL A 301 10.06 12.67 -3.79
N ASP A 302 11.01 13.58 -3.58
CA ASP A 302 12.22 13.65 -4.42
C ASP A 302 13.24 12.56 -4.03
N ALA A 303 12.91 11.33 -4.38
CA ALA A 303 13.71 10.14 -4.15
C ALA A 303 13.45 9.11 -5.26
N ASP A 304 14.32 8.11 -5.35
CA ASP A 304 14.03 6.86 -6.05
C ASP A 304 13.51 5.80 -5.06
N HIS A 305 12.83 4.77 -5.60
CA HIS A 305 12.19 3.72 -4.81
C HIS A 305 13.10 3.11 -3.74
N TYR A 306 14.36 2.78 -4.08
CA TYR A 306 15.26 2.01 -3.20
C TYR A 306 16.08 2.89 -2.25
N ARG A 307 16.04 4.21 -2.41
CA ARG A 307 16.74 5.18 -1.55
C ARG A 307 15.83 6.01 -0.67
N LEU A 308 14.53 5.72 -0.70
CA LEU A 308 13.50 6.41 0.09
C LEU A 308 13.84 6.40 1.59
N PHE A 309 14.28 5.26 2.12
CA PHE A 309 14.64 5.05 3.53
C PHE A 309 16.15 4.94 3.76
N ASP A 310 16.95 5.62 2.95
CA ASP A 310 18.40 5.64 3.12
C ASP A 310 18.79 6.36 4.42
N ARG A 311 19.13 5.57 5.44
CA ARG A 311 19.55 6.04 6.78
C ARG A 311 20.77 6.97 6.79
N THR A 312 21.51 7.06 5.69
CA THR A 312 22.67 7.98 5.58
C THR A 312 22.26 9.41 5.22
N HIS A 313 20.99 9.63 4.88
CA HIS A 313 20.44 10.93 4.47
C HIS A 313 19.27 11.33 5.40
N MET A 314 19.56 11.80 6.61
CA MET A 314 18.54 12.11 7.62
C MET A 314 17.54 13.18 7.17
N GLU A 315 17.97 14.20 6.43
CA GLU A 315 17.06 15.21 5.86
C GLU A 315 15.99 14.58 4.94
N ARG A 316 16.34 13.51 4.21
CA ARG A 316 15.37 12.76 3.40
C ARG A 316 14.39 12.01 4.28
N ILE A 317 14.86 11.41 5.37
CA ILE A 317 13.98 10.71 6.32
C ILE A 317 12.99 11.69 6.98
N GLU A 318 13.42 12.91 7.29
CA GLU A 318 12.55 13.97 7.79
C GLU A 318 11.51 14.39 6.74
N ASP A 319 11.92 14.58 5.47
CA ASP A 319 11.00 14.89 4.37
C ASP A 319 9.98 13.75 4.13
N VAL A 320 10.43 12.50 4.12
CA VAL A 320 9.57 11.32 4.02
C VAL A 320 8.58 11.26 5.19
N THR A 321 9.06 11.50 6.41
CA THR A 321 8.19 11.55 7.61
C THR A 321 7.12 12.63 7.45
N ALA A 322 7.49 13.83 7.02
CA ALA A 322 6.55 14.94 6.82
C ALA A 322 5.49 14.60 5.75
N ARG A 323 5.89 13.97 4.65
CA ARG A 323 4.97 13.53 3.59
C ARG A 323 4.02 12.44 4.04
N LEU A 324 4.51 11.47 4.82
CA LEU A 324 3.67 10.45 5.44
C LEU A 324 2.68 11.08 6.41
N ALA A 325 3.12 12.03 7.24
CA ALA A 325 2.23 12.77 8.15
C ALA A 325 1.13 13.54 7.41
N TRP A 326 1.45 14.22 6.30
CA TRP A 326 0.43 14.85 5.45
C TRP A 326 -0.54 13.83 4.84
N GLY A 327 -0.04 12.65 4.45
CA GLY A 327 -0.90 11.56 4.00
C GLY A 327 -1.83 11.06 5.10
N MET A 328 -1.35 10.96 6.34
CA MET A 328 -2.17 10.60 7.48
C MET A 328 -3.23 11.65 7.80
N ASP A 329 -2.91 12.93 7.71
CA ASP A 329 -3.89 14.00 7.91
C ASP A 329 -5.04 13.92 6.89
N ILE A 330 -4.73 13.56 5.63
CA ILE A 330 -5.75 13.34 4.59
C ILE A 330 -6.61 12.11 4.91
N LEU A 331 -6.00 11.00 5.33
CA LEU A 331 -6.74 9.80 5.71
C LEU A 331 -7.64 10.05 6.92
N ASP A 332 -7.17 10.80 7.92
CA ASP A 332 -7.95 11.18 9.09
C ASP A 332 -9.15 12.08 8.69
N ALA A 333 -8.96 13.01 7.74
CA ALA A 333 -10.04 13.84 7.21
C ALA A 333 -11.11 13.02 6.46
N LEU A 334 -10.67 12.09 5.60
CA LEU A 334 -11.57 11.17 4.87
C LEU A 334 -12.35 10.26 5.83
N TRP A 335 -11.66 9.71 6.82
CA TRP A 335 -12.27 8.88 7.85
C TRP A 335 -13.32 9.64 8.68
N SER A 336 -12.99 10.85 9.14
CA SER A 336 -13.90 11.70 9.91
C SER A 336 -15.15 12.08 9.10
N SER A 337 -14.98 12.44 7.83
CA SER A 337 -16.08 12.73 6.91
C SER A 337 -17.00 11.52 6.70
N ASN A 338 -16.42 10.33 6.51
CA ASN A 338 -17.19 9.09 6.37
C ASN A 338 -17.96 8.73 7.65
N LYS A 339 -17.40 8.98 8.84
CA LYS A 339 -18.12 8.81 10.11
C LYS A 339 -19.30 9.75 10.25
N ALA A 340 -19.12 11.03 9.95
CA ALA A 340 -20.20 12.01 10.02
C ALA A 340 -21.37 11.62 9.09
N LYS A 341 -21.07 11.15 7.87
CA LYS A 341 -22.08 10.67 6.92
C LYS A 341 -22.82 9.40 7.39
N LYS A 342 -22.15 8.50 8.10
CA LYS A 342 -22.78 7.30 8.66
C LYS A 342 -23.69 7.64 9.85
N GLY A 343 -23.25 8.53 10.75
CA GLY A 343 -24.06 8.98 11.88
C GLY A 343 -25.31 9.76 11.47
N ALA A 344 -25.22 10.60 10.42
CA ALA A 344 -26.36 11.35 9.90
C ALA A 344 -27.41 10.50 9.16
N LYS A 345 -27.15 9.21 8.89
CA LYS A 345 -28.11 8.29 8.25
C LYS A 345 -28.92 7.48 9.26
N THR A 346 -28.57 7.56 10.55
CA THR A 346 -29.20 6.80 11.64
C THR A 346 -30.14 7.63 12.52
N ASP A 347 -30.28 8.92 12.20
CA ASP A 347 -31.29 9.85 12.75
C ASP A 347 -32.35 10.14 11.68
#